data_AF-A0A9N8KUN5-F1
#
_entry.id   AF-A0A9N8KUN5-F1
#
_cell.length_a   1.000
_cell.length_b   1.000
_cell.length_c   1.000
_cell.angle_alpha   90.00
_cell.angle_beta   90.00
_cell.angle_gamma   90.00
#
_symmetry.space_group_name_H-M   'P 1'
#
loop_
_entity.id
_entity.type
_entity.pdbx_description
1 polymer ?
#
loop_
_entity_poly.entity_id
_entity_poly.type
_entity_poly.pdbx_seq_one_letter_code
_entity_poly.pdbx_strand_id
1 'polypeptide(L)'
;MVNSDYMDSLCKDHFLQRQYRKVDGGVLWSRNERNLDCTVTFQTHSILQRFMLHFDLLQLDCNDHLYVYDGAHATAPPKADLSCRNTKQQVGALFTRSNFVTLKYVTDNWGTDANGFRLVITAVKDPNHPVIITRTSNEFTLFLMSSRTVVPEHGCKEFRCKQREFCVSADLMCDGVDHCADGSDEDTAALCPESGGAGAGGAWVVVYAGVAALVAGVAAAVACCACRRRAVNQRTRLHLQELASSNGGGGSGGGAGGEAGATRLPGNPALPAGPCGAARAGRLRRAA
;
A
#
# COMPACT_ATOMS: atom_id res chain seq x y z
N MET A 1 -14.69 0.12 2.00
CA MET A 1 -13.88 1.03 2.84
C MET A 1 -13.66 0.30 4.15
N VAL A 2 -12.41 -0.06 4.45
CA VAL A 2 -12.08 -0.81 5.67
C VAL A 2 -12.35 0.05 6.90
N ASN A 3 -13.08 -0.48 7.88
CA ASN A 3 -13.23 0.18 9.17
C ASN A 3 -11.97 -0.05 10.02
N SER A 4 -11.16 1.00 10.21
CA SER A 4 -9.91 0.95 10.97
C SER A 4 -10.00 1.86 12.18
N ASP A 5 -9.91 1.28 13.37
CA ASP A 5 -9.91 2.00 14.64
C ASP A 5 -8.53 1.94 15.30
N TYR A 6 -8.11 3.03 15.94
CA TYR A 6 -6.88 3.08 16.73
C TYR A 6 -7.18 2.90 18.21
N MET A 7 -6.34 2.16 18.93
CA MET A 7 -6.48 1.98 20.38
C MET A 7 -6.56 3.33 21.10
N ASP A 8 -5.65 4.27 20.83
CA ASP A 8 -5.72 5.63 21.41
C ASP A 8 -7.10 6.30 21.21
N SER A 9 -7.70 6.20 20.02
CA SER A 9 -9.03 6.78 19.77
C SER A 9 -10.18 6.07 20.47
N LEU A 10 -10.11 4.74 20.58
CA LEU A 10 -11.13 3.96 21.27
C LEU A 10 -11.09 4.18 22.78
N CYS A 11 -9.90 4.52 23.30
CA CYS A 11 -9.62 4.57 24.73
C CYS A 11 -9.65 5.99 25.32
N LYS A 12 -9.79 7.05 24.50
CA LYS A 12 -9.80 8.46 24.95
C LYS A 12 -10.91 8.81 25.93
N ASP A 13 -12.12 8.29 25.73
CA ASP A 13 -13.27 8.60 26.59
C ASP A 13 -13.72 7.38 27.38
N HIS A 14 -13.75 7.48 28.70
CA HIS A 14 -14.27 6.43 29.60
C HIS A 14 -15.72 6.02 29.28
N PHE A 15 -16.51 6.90 28.66
CA PHE A 15 -17.87 6.56 28.22
C PHE A 15 -17.86 5.58 27.05
N LEU A 16 -16.95 5.77 26.08
CA LEU A 16 -16.80 4.91 24.92
C LEU A 16 -16.29 3.51 25.26
N GLN A 17 -15.59 3.37 26.39
CA GLN A 17 -15.15 2.09 26.94
C GLN A 17 -16.30 1.26 27.55
N ARG A 18 -17.40 1.91 27.98
CA ARG A 18 -18.55 1.22 28.59
C ARG A 18 -19.65 0.85 27.59
N GLN A 19 -19.55 1.30 26.35
CA GLN A 19 -20.57 1.06 25.33
C GLN A 19 -20.15 -0.10 24.42
N TYR A 20 -20.99 -1.13 24.33
CA TYR A 20 -20.79 -2.23 23.39
C TYR A 20 -20.87 -1.71 21.95
N ARG A 21 -19.84 -1.99 21.16
CA ARG A 21 -19.79 -1.61 19.75
C ARG A 21 -20.18 -2.79 18.87
N LYS A 22 -21.18 -2.59 18.02
CA LYS A 22 -21.55 -3.61 17.03
C LYS A 22 -20.62 -3.51 15.82
N VAL A 23 -19.95 -4.60 15.49
CA VAL A 23 -19.02 -4.67 14.36
C VAL A 23 -19.15 -6.00 13.64
N ASP A 24 -19.18 -5.96 12.31
CA ASP A 24 -19.13 -7.16 11.46
C ASP A 24 -17.70 -7.52 11.08
N GLY A 25 -16.83 -6.51 10.93
CA GLY A 25 -15.42 -6.68 10.64
C GLY A 25 -14.69 -5.36 10.75
N GLY A 26 -13.40 -5.41 11.08
CA GLY A 26 -12.56 -4.23 11.13
C GLY A 26 -11.16 -4.52 11.60
N VAL A 27 -10.34 -3.47 11.61
CA VAL A 27 -8.94 -3.55 12.00
C VAL A 27 -8.68 -2.63 13.19
N LEU A 28 -8.05 -3.18 14.20
CA LEU A 28 -7.60 -2.50 15.40
C LEU A 28 -6.09 -2.29 15.33
N TRP A 29 -5.67 -1.03 15.42
CA TRP A 29 -4.28 -0.62 15.36
C TRP A 29 -3.81 -0.09 16.72
N SER A 30 -2.65 -0.58 17.16
CA SER A 30 -1.86 0.00 18.25
C SER A 30 -0.55 0.57 17.71
N ARG A 31 -0.18 1.76 18.19
CA ARG A 31 1.02 2.52 17.80
C ARG A 31 1.84 2.91 19.03
N ASN A 32 2.28 1.92 19.81
CA ASN A 32 3.12 2.14 21.00
C ASN A 32 2.50 3.15 21.99
N GLU A 33 1.21 2.99 22.30
CA GLU A 33 0.53 3.83 23.29
C GLU A 33 1.16 3.66 24.68
N ARG A 34 1.44 4.76 25.39
CA ARG A 34 2.11 4.73 26.71
C ARG A 34 1.12 4.96 27.85
N ASN A 35 1.31 4.25 28.96
CA ASN A 35 0.48 4.30 30.17
C ASN A 35 -1.02 4.15 29.89
N LEU A 36 -1.37 3.26 28.97
CA LEU A 36 -2.74 3.02 28.56
C LEU A 36 -3.30 1.86 29.37
N ASP A 37 -4.43 2.05 30.06
CA ASP A 37 -5.28 0.95 30.54
C ASP A 37 -6.63 1.07 29.85
N CYS A 38 -6.82 0.24 28.83
CA CYS A 38 -7.99 0.30 27.99
C CYS A 38 -8.71 -1.03 27.93
N THR A 39 -10.02 -0.98 28.19
CA THR A 39 -10.92 -2.12 28.01
C THR A 39 -12.01 -1.73 27.01
N VAL A 40 -12.13 -2.50 25.93
CA VAL A 40 -13.14 -2.30 24.89
C VAL A 40 -13.88 -3.59 24.63
N THR A 41 -15.19 -3.51 24.43
CA THR A 41 -16.03 -4.68 24.18
C THR A 41 -16.78 -4.52 22.86
N PHE A 42 -16.65 -5.55 22.03
CA PHE A 42 -17.32 -5.66 20.74
C PHE A 42 -18.43 -6.70 20.82
N GLN A 43 -19.50 -6.45 20.07
CA GLN A 43 -20.64 -7.33 19.91
C GLN A 43 -20.88 -7.58 18.42
N THR A 44 -21.21 -8.80 18.03
CA THR A 44 -21.64 -9.07 16.66
C THR A 44 -23.04 -8.51 16.40
N HIS A 45 -23.42 -8.28 15.14
CA HIS A 45 -24.78 -7.85 14.82
C HIS A 45 -25.83 -8.95 15.07
N SER A 46 -25.42 -10.22 15.01
CA SER A 46 -26.27 -11.37 15.30
C SER A 46 -25.71 -12.25 16.40
N ILE A 47 -26.60 -12.78 17.25
CA ILE A 47 -26.25 -13.77 18.31
C ILE A 47 -25.76 -15.11 17.75
N LEU A 48 -26.03 -15.39 16.46
CA LEU A 48 -25.59 -16.60 15.77
C LEU A 48 -24.17 -16.47 15.19
N GLN A 49 -23.60 -15.27 15.28
CA GLN A 49 -22.22 -15.00 14.89
C GLN A 49 -21.32 -15.03 16.12
N ARG A 50 -20.04 -15.28 15.87
CA ARG A 50 -18.96 -15.20 16.85
C ARG A 50 -17.77 -14.47 16.24
N PHE A 51 -16.83 -14.04 17.07
CA PHE A 51 -15.64 -13.37 16.58
C PHE A 51 -14.50 -14.33 16.26
N MET A 52 -13.92 -14.15 15.08
CA MET A 52 -12.57 -14.57 14.74
C MET A 52 -11.64 -13.38 14.92
N LEU A 53 -10.50 -13.62 15.56
CA LEU A 53 -9.45 -12.63 15.77
C LEU A 53 -8.14 -13.21 15.26
N HIS A 54 -7.40 -12.45 14.47
CA HIS A 54 -6.04 -12.82 14.10
C HIS A 54 -5.18 -11.58 13.93
N PHE A 55 -3.87 -11.77 13.94
CA PHE A 55 -2.90 -10.68 13.91
C PHE A 55 -2.11 -10.72 12.61
N ASP A 56 -2.10 -9.62 11.88
CA ASP A 56 -1.19 -9.42 10.76
C ASP A 56 0.22 -9.07 11.24
N LEU A 57 0.25 -8.27 12.31
CA LEU A 57 1.42 -7.80 13.02
C LEU A 57 1.17 -7.88 14.52
N LEU A 58 2.11 -8.47 15.25
CA LEU A 58 2.08 -8.55 16.70
C LEU A 58 3.51 -8.38 17.20
N GLN A 59 3.77 -7.24 17.84
CA GLN A 59 5.06 -6.93 18.45
C GLN A 59 4.81 -6.09 19.70
N LEU A 60 4.57 -6.75 20.83
CA LEU A 60 4.32 -6.07 22.10
C LEU A 60 5.61 -5.92 22.90
N ASP A 61 5.63 -4.93 23.80
CA ASP A 61 6.62 -4.89 24.86
C ASP A 61 6.44 -6.09 25.82
N CYS A 62 7.48 -6.44 26.58
CA CYS A 62 7.41 -7.54 27.54
C CYS A 62 6.65 -7.18 28.80
N ASN A 63 6.53 -5.88 29.09
CA ASN A 63 5.74 -5.36 30.19
C ASN A 63 4.30 -5.03 29.77
N ASP A 64 4.07 -4.90 28.47
CA ASP A 64 2.74 -4.71 27.89
C ASP A 64 1.99 -6.03 27.80
N HIS A 65 0.69 -5.97 28.06
CA HIS A 65 -0.20 -7.11 27.98
C HIS A 65 -1.48 -6.79 27.21
N LEU A 66 -1.77 -7.64 26.22
CA LEU A 66 -3.03 -7.67 25.52
C LEU A 66 -3.81 -8.91 25.91
N TYR A 67 -4.89 -8.72 26.67
CA TYR A 67 -5.79 -9.77 27.10
C TYR A 67 -7.02 -9.86 26.19
N VAL A 68 -7.35 -11.07 25.78
CA VAL A 68 -8.54 -11.38 24.98
C VAL A 68 -9.52 -12.19 25.83
N TYR A 69 -10.72 -11.68 26.05
CA TYR A 69 -11.77 -12.36 26.82
C TYR A 69 -12.94 -12.79 25.91
N ASP A 70 -13.38 -14.03 26.08
CA ASP A 70 -14.53 -14.63 25.39
C ASP A 70 -15.83 -14.28 26.12
N GLY A 71 -16.23 -13.01 26.05
CA GLY A 71 -17.44 -12.50 26.71
C GLY A 71 -17.51 -10.98 26.78
N ALA A 72 -18.58 -10.48 27.40
CA ALA A 72 -18.88 -9.04 27.49
C ALA A 72 -18.08 -8.30 28.59
N HIS A 73 -17.36 -9.01 29.46
CA HIS A 73 -16.64 -8.42 30.58
C HIS A 73 -15.30 -9.12 30.84
N ALA A 74 -14.32 -8.37 31.35
CA ALA A 74 -12.99 -8.86 31.74
C ALA A 74 -12.96 -9.47 33.16
N THR A 75 -13.95 -10.29 33.52
CA THR A 75 -14.06 -10.91 34.86
C THR A 75 -13.61 -12.37 34.90
N ALA A 76 -13.68 -13.06 33.77
CA ALA A 76 -13.22 -14.45 33.63
C ALA A 76 -11.73 -14.50 33.30
N PRO A 77 -11.05 -15.65 33.44
CA PRO A 77 -9.70 -15.83 32.90
C PRO A 77 -9.67 -15.50 31.40
N PRO A 78 -8.65 -14.75 30.92
CA PRO A 78 -8.55 -14.42 29.52
C PRO A 78 -8.35 -15.69 28.69
N LYS A 79 -8.94 -15.70 27.49
CA LYS A 79 -8.74 -16.74 26.49
C LYS A 79 -7.31 -16.73 25.95
N ALA A 80 -6.72 -15.55 25.83
CA ALA A 80 -5.32 -15.36 25.46
C ALA A 80 -4.74 -14.18 26.25
N ASP A 81 -3.52 -14.35 26.74
CA ASP A 81 -2.66 -13.31 27.30
C ASP A 81 -1.44 -13.20 26.38
N LEU A 82 -1.33 -12.06 25.71
CA LEU A 82 -0.31 -11.81 24.71
C LEU A 82 0.65 -10.74 25.20
N SER A 83 1.93 -11.05 25.10
CA SER A 83 3.04 -10.16 25.42
C SER A 83 4.19 -10.37 24.41
N CYS A 84 5.38 -9.82 24.65
CA CYS A 84 6.54 -9.89 23.74
C CYS A 84 6.98 -11.31 23.34
N ARG A 85 6.64 -12.33 24.15
CA ARG A 85 7.01 -13.73 23.90
C ARG A 85 6.15 -14.36 22.80
N ASN A 86 4.98 -13.79 22.52
CA ASN A 86 4.04 -14.33 21.58
C ASN A 86 4.27 -13.74 20.20
N THR A 87 4.32 -14.59 19.18
CA THR A 87 4.38 -14.17 17.77
C THR A 87 3.07 -14.47 17.06
N LYS A 88 2.82 -13.79 15.94
CA LYS A 88 1.58 -14.00 15.16
C LYS A 88 1.39 -15.46 14.74
N GLN A 89 2.46 -16.18 14.43
CA GLN A 89 2.40 -17.59 14.01
C GLN A 89 2.05 -18.53 15.16
N GLN A 90 2.46 -18.19 16.39
CA GLN A 90 2.14 -18.99 17.57
C GLN A 90 0.69 -18.79 18.03
N VAL A 91 0.19 -17.55 17.95
CA VAL A 91 -1.19 -17.21 18.34
C VAL A 91 -2.18 -17.72 17.30
N GLY A 92 -1.89 -17.52 16.01
CA GLY A 92 -2.78 -17.88 14.92
C GLY A 92 -4.14 -17.18 15.01
N ALA A 93 -5.16 -17.81 14.40
CA ALA A 93 -6.53 -17.34 14.47
C ALA A 93 -7.24 -17.84 15.75
N LEU A 94 -7.67 -16.91 16.59
CA LEU A 94 -8.43 -17.13 17.81
C LEU A 94 -9.93 -17.04 17.51
N PHE A 95 -10.71 -18.00 18.00
CA PHE A 95 -12.17 -18.02 17.83
C PHE A 95 -12.87 -17.95 19.17
N THR A 96 -13.72 -16.95 19.34
CA THR A 96 -14.62 -16.84 20.51
C THR A 96 -15.76 -17.85 20.40
N ARG A 97 -16.46 -18.11 21.51
CA ARG A 97 -17.68 -18.91 21.56
C ARG A 97 -18.91 -18.03 21.74
N SER A 98 -18.74 -16.89 22.40
CA SER A 98 -19.79 -15.89 22.57
C SER A 98 -19.90 -14.97 21.35
N ASN A 99 -21.02 -14.25 21.29
CA ASN A 99 -21.25 -13.14 20.36
C ASN A 99 -20.63 -11.81 20.86
N PHE A 100 -19.89 -11.86 21.98
CA PHE A 100 -19.14 -10.75 22.56
C PHE A 100 -17.67 -11.10 22.70
N VAL A 101 -16.81 -10.10 22.48
CA VAL A 101 -15.39 -10.19 22.81
C VAL A 101 -14.96 -8.92 23.53
N THR A 102 -14.20 -9.09 24.60
CA THR A 102 -13.62 -7.96 25.34
C THR A 102 -12.11 -8.01 25.18
N LEU A 103 -11.52 -6.91 24.77
CA LEU A 103 -10.08 -6.73 24.68
C LEU A 103 -9.66 -5.78 25.79
N LYS A 104 -8.65 -6.17 26.55
CA LYS A 104 -8.00 -5.30 27.52
C LYS A 104 -6.54 -5.13 27.12
N TYR A 105 -6.14 -3.90 26.81
CA TYR A 105 -4.77 -3.56 26.49
C TYR A 105 -4.20 -2.68 27.59
N VAL A 106 -3.15 -3.18 28.24
CA VAL A 106 -2.45 -2.49 29.33
C VAL A 106 -1.02 -2.26 28.90
N THR A 107 -0.61 -0.99 28.90
CA THR A 107 0.75 -0.58 28.57
C THR A 107 1.40 0.21 29.69
N ASP A 108 2.72 0.18 29.73
CA ASP A 108 3.51 0.98 30.65
C ASP A 108 4.10 2.24 29.97
N ASN A 109 5.05 2.90 30.64
CA ASN A 109 5.69 4.12 30.10
C ASN A 109 6.89 3.84 29.19
N TRP A 110 7.19 2.57 28.95
CA TRP A 110 8.29 2.10 28.12
C TRP A 110 7.74 1.50 26.83
N GLY A 111 8.61 1.41 25.83
CA GLY A 111 8.24 0.91 24.51
C GLY A 111 8.92 1.67 23.38
N THR A 112 9.08 1.00 22.25
CA THR A 112 9.72 1.53 21.04
C THR A 112 8.69 1.78 19.95
N ASP A 113 8.99 2.62 18.97
CA ASP A 113 8.06 2.91 17.86
C ASP A 113 7.78 1.67 16.97
N ALA A 114 8.55 0.59 17.14
CA ALA A 114 8.29 -0.70 16.52
C ALA A 114 7.25 -1.55 17.29
N ASN A 115 6.93 -1.17 18.54
CA ASN A 115 5.94 -1.87 19.34
C ASN A 115 4.52 -1.48 18.89
N GLY A 116 3.65 -2.46 18.84
CA GLY A 116 2.27 -2.33 18.45
C GLY A 116 1.73 -3.63 17.87
N PHE A 117 0.47 -3.57 17.45
CA PHE A 117 -0.17 -4.68 16.81
C PHE A 117 -1.21 -4.20 15.81
N ARG A 118 -1.43 -5.02 14.79
CA ARG A 118 -2.54 -4.93 13.85
C ARG A 118 -3.40 -6.17 14.05
N LEU A 119 -4.53 -5.99 14.71
CA LEU A 119 -5.49 -7.04 15.03
C LEU A 119 -6.69 -6.89 14.10
N VAL A 120 -7.01 -7.94 13.36
CA VAL A 120 -8.22 -7.99 12.56
C VAL A 120 -9.26 -8.78 13.34
N ILE A 121 -10.43 -8.16 13.50
CA ILE A 121 -11.59 -8.74 14.17
C ILE A 121 -12.69 -8.91 13.13
N THR A 122 -13.21 -10.13 13.01
CA THR A 122 -14.25 -10.48 12.03
C THR A 122 -15.37 -11.24 12.72
N ALA A 123 -16.61 -10.84 12.49
CA ALA A 123 -17.80 -11.60 12.84
C ALA A 123 -17.99 -12.72 11.82
N VAL A 124 -17.80 -13.96 12.27
CA VAL A 124 -17.94 -15.16 11.45
C VAL A 124 -19.22 -15.89 11.82
N LYS A 125 -19.87 -16.49 10.82
CA LYS A 125 -21.03 -17.37 11.00
C LYS A 125 -20.66 -18.78 10.57
N ASP A 126 -20.98 -19.78 11.38
CA ASP A 126 -20.78 -21.17 10.96
C ASP A 126 -21.97 -21.66 10.14
N PRO A 127 -21.75 -22.25 8.95
CA PRO A 127 -22.83 -22.82 8.14
C PRO A 127 -23.39 -24.12 8.75
N ASN A 128 -22.60 -24.80 9.59
CA ASN A 128 -22.93 -26.10 10.17
C ASN A 128 -23.42 -26.01 11.62
N HIS A 129 -23.66 -24.82 12.19
CA HIS A 129 -24.25 -24.75 13.52
C HIS A 129 -25.69 -25.30 13.46
N PRO A 130 -25.99 -26.43 14.12
CA PRO A 130 -27.36 -26.87 14.24
C PRO A 130 -28.07 -25.84 15.12
N VAL A 131 -29.00 -25.09 14.54
CA VAL A 131 -30.09 -24.55 15.37
C VAL A 131 -30.78 -25.79 15.92
N ILE A 132 -30.48 -26.16 17.17
CA ILE A 132 -31.29 -27.14 17.88
C ILE A 132 -32.61 -26.43 18.14
N ILE A 133 -33.50 -26.48 17.15
CA ILE A 133 -34.91 -26.22 17.40
C ILE A 133 -35.30 -27.35 18.34
N THR A 134 -35.35 -27.08 19.63
CA THR A 134 -35.98 -27.99 20.59
C THR A 134 -37.45 -28.02 20.25
N ARG A 135 -37.84 -28.80 19.23
CA ARG A 135 -39.23 -29.14 18.98
C ARG A 135 -39.63 -30.02 20.15
N THR A 136 -40.39 -29.41 21.07
CA THR A 136 -41.08 -30.11 22.14
C THR A 136 -41.86 -31.29 21.57
N SER A 137 -41.46 -32.48 22.00
CA SER A 137 -42.21 -33.73 22.11
C SER A 137 -43.00 -34.26 20.89
N ASN A 138 -42.58 -35.47 20.49
CA ASN A 138 -43.36 -36.57 19.89
C ASN A 138 -43.45 -36.64 18.35
N GLU A 139 -42.45 -37.29 17.75
CA GLU A 139 -42.61 -38.43 16.82
C GLU A 139 -41.20 -38.85 16.34
N PHE A 140 -40.76 -39.99 16.85
CA PHE A 140 -39.45 -40.58 16.61
C PHE A 140 -39.59 -41.54 15.43
N THR A 141 -39.34 -41.06 14.21
CA THR A 141 -39.15 -41.95 13.06
C THR A 141 -37.88 -41.56 12.32
N LEU A 142 -36.95 -42.51 12.37
CA LEU A 142 -35.67 -42.59 11.69
C LEU A 142 -35.84 -42.28 10.18
N PHE A 143 -35.55 -41.04 9.76
CA PHE A 143 -35.46 -40.66 8.35
C PHE A 143 -33.99 -40.52 7.94
N LEU A 144 -33.33 -41.65 7.73
CA LEU A 144 -32.18 -41.73 6.83
C LEU A 144 -32.72 -42.12 5.45
N MET A 145 -32.99 -41.14 4.60
CA MET A 145 -32.69 -41.18 3.16
C MET A 145 -33.21 -39.92 2.44
N SER A 146 -32.33 -39.38 1.61
CA SER A 146 -32.62 -38.51 0.45
C SER A 146 -33.01 -37.05 0.69
N SER A 147 -32.01 -36.19 0.49
CA SER A 147 -32.02 -35.17 -0.59
C SER A 147 -33.26 -34.30 -0.71
N ARG A 148 -33.39 -33.38 0.25
CA ARG A 148 -33.87 -31.98 0.16
C ARG A 148 -34.19 -31.58 1.59
N THR A 149 -33.15 -31.43 2.41
CA THR A 149 -33.30 -30.49 3.52
C THR A 149 -33.64 -29.16 2.87
N VAL A 150 -34.82 -28.64 3.16
CA VAL A 150 -35.03 -27.20 3.14
C VAL A 150 -34.00 -26.68 4.13
N VAL A 151 -32.79 -26.41 3.63
CA VAL A 151 -31.80 -25.59 4.30
C VAL A 151 -32.55 -24.29 4.48
N PRO A 152 -32.91 -23.88 5.72
CA PRO A 152 -33.41 -22.52 5.88
C PRO A 152 -32.36 -21.64 5.22
N GLU A 153 -32.81 -20.72 4.37
CA GLU A 153 -32.02 -19.76 3.61
C GLU A 153 -31.20 -18.85 4.56
N HIS A 154 -30.24 -19.49 5.20
CA HIS A 154 -29.28 -19.03 6.18
C HIS A 154 -27.90 -19.64 5.85
N GLY A 155 -27.76 -20.28 4.67
CA GLY A 155 -26.45 -20.45 4.03
C GLY A 155 -25.77 -19.08 3.91
N CYS A 156 -24.44 -19.07 3.90
CA CYS A 156 -23.66 -17.85 3.70
C CYS A 156 -24.26 -17.07 2.52
N LYS A 157 -24.98 -15.96 2.78
CA LYS A 157 -25.49 -15.09 1.71
C LYS A 157 -24.35 -14.28 1.06
N GLU A 158 -23.15 -14.41 1.62
CA GLU A 158 -22.04 -13.47 1.51
C GLU A 158 -20.80 -14.19 0.94
N PHE A 159 -19.87 -14.67 1.78
CA PHE A 159 -18.69 -15.44 1.37
C PHE A 159 -18.48 -16.69 2.22
N ARG A 160 -17.75 -17.68 1.72
CA ARG A 160 -17.28 -18.83 2.51
C ARG A 160 -15.77 -19.00 2.38
N CYS A 161 -15.05 -18.90 3.50
CA CYS A 161 -13.60 -19.05 3.54
C CYS A 161 -13.16 -20.48 3.17
N LYS A 162 -12.05 -20.64 2.42
CA LYS A 162 -11.66 -21.93 1.83
C LYS A 162 -11.19 -22.93 2.89
N GLN A 163 -10.43 -22.49 3.90
CA GLN A 163 -9.77 -23.43 4.83
C GLN A 163 -10.72 -24.03 5.88
N ARG A 164 -11.65 -23.23 6.42
CA ARG A 164 -12.43 -23.60 7.62
C ARG A 164 -13.95 -23.51 7.42
N GLU A 165 -14.38 -23.22 6.20
CA GLU A 165 -15.78 -23.17 5.75
C GLU A 165 -16.71 -22.21 6.52
N PHE A 166 -16.19 -21.27 7.31
CA PHE A 166 -17.05 -20.24 7.91
C PHE A 166 -17.46 -19.15 6.91
N CYS A 167 -18.56 -18.48 7.22
CA CYS A 167 -19.09 -17.37 6.45
C CYS A 167 -18.63 -16.03 7.03
N VAL A 168 -18.24 -15.10 6.14
CA VAL A 168 -17.99 -13.68 6.44
C VAL A 168 -18.86 -12.80 5.55
N SER A 169 -19.05 -11.54 5.95
CA SER A 169 -19.84 -10.57 5.19
C SER A 169 -19.25 -10.26 3.82
N ALA A 170 -20.13 -10.01 2.83
CA ALA A 170 -19.71 -9.69 1.48
C ALA A 170 -19.04 -8.32 1.39
N ASP A 171 -19.36 -7.44 2.33
CA ASP A 171 -18.75 -6.11 2.43
C ASP A 171 -17.29 -6.16 2.94
N LEU A 172 -16.86 -7.31 3.48
CA LEU A 172 -15.52 -7.57 3.97
C LEU A 172 -14.65 -8.33 2.94
N MET A 173 -15.18 -8.61 1.75
CA MET A 173 -14.41 -9.20 0.67
C MET A 173 -13.70 -8.11 -0.14
N CYS A 174 -12.49 -8.40 -0.60
CA CYS A 174 -11.73 -7.55 -1.50
C CYS A 174 -11.45 -6.16 -0.91
N ASP A 175 -11.31 -6.05 0.41
CA ASP A 175 -11.09 -4.79 1.10
C ASP A 175 -9.62 -4.55 1.48
N GLY A 176 -8.74 -5.51 1.17
CA GLY A 176 -7.31 -5.49 1.47
C GLY A 176 -6.97 -5.97 2.88
N VAL A 177 -7.91 -6.57 3.60
CA VAL A 177 -7.74 -7.15 4.92
C VAL A 177 -8.13 -8.62 4.89
N ASP A 178 -7.30 -9.50 5.47
CA ASP A 178 -7.57 -10.94 5.48
C ASP A 178 -8.64 -11.31 6.51
N HIS A 179 -9.92 -11.17 6.19
CA HIS A 179 -11.01 -11.52 7.10
C HIS A 179 -11.19 -13.04 7.28
N CYS A 180 -10.53 -13.88 6.49
CA CYS A 180 -10.56 -15.34 6.61
C CYS A 180 -9.38 -15.97 7.36
N ALA A 181 -8.34 -15.19 7.71
CA ALA A 181 -7.04 -15.61 8.24
C ALA A 181 -6.22 -16.54 7.31
N ASP A 182 -6.76 -16.89 6.14
CA ASP A 182 -6.13 -17.68 5.08
C ASP A 182 -6.00 -16.88 3.77
N GLY A 183 -6.46 -15.62 3.74
CA GLY A 183 -6.48 -14.73 2.60
C GLY A 183 -7.50 -15.08 1.51
N SER A 184 -8.39 -16.05 1.75
CA SER A 184 -9.32 -16.54 0.72
C SER A 184 -10.29 -15.47 0.22
N ASP A 185 -10.66 -14.54 1.08
CA ASP A 185 -11.54 -13.40 0.81
C ASP A 185 -10.90 -12.35 -0.11
N GLU A 186 -9.57 -12.36 -0.24
CA GLU A 186 -8.81 -11.48 -1.13
C GLU A 186 -8.31 -12.19 -2.40
N ASP A 187 -8.11 -13.52 -2.35
CA ASP A 187 -7.53 -14.33 -3.42
C ASP A 187 -8.58 -14.94 -4.38
N THR A 188 -9.48 -14.11 -4.91
CA THR A 188 -10.43 -14.55 -5.95
C THR A 188 -10.36 -13.66 -7.18
N ALA A 189 -9.44 -14.02 -8.08
CA ALA A 189 -9.15 -13.41 -9.38
C ALA A 189 -10.36 -13.24 -10.34
N ALA A 190 -11.54 -13.71 -9.96
CA ALA A 190 -12.79 -13.53 -10.71
C ALA A 190 -13.91 -12.82 -9.91
N LEU A 191 -13.79 -12.69 -8.58
CA LEU A 191 -14.83 -12.10 -7.70
C LEU A 191 -14.46 -10.71 -7.19
N CYS A 192 -13.17 -10.38 -7.12
CA CYS A 192 -12.67 -9.04 -6.88
C CYS A 192 -12.34 -8.38 -8.22
N PRO A 193 -13.28 -7.73 -8.95
CA PRO A 193 -12.88 -6.83 -10.01
C PRO A 193 -12.10 -5.72 -9.33
N GLU A 194 -10.78 -5.64 -9.56
CA GLU A 194 -9.86 -4.69 -8.90
C GLU A 194 -10.45 -3.28 -8.79
N SER A 195 -11.14 -3.03 -7.68
CA SER A 195 -11.86 -1.79 -7.41
C SER A 195 -11.12 -1.10 -6.27
N GLY A 196 -9.85 -0.80 -6.52
CA GLY A 196 -8.97 -0.31 -5.46
C GLY A 196 -7.54 0.04 -5.87
N GLY A 197 -7.30 0.52 -7.09
CA GLY A 197 -6.11 1.33 -7.37
C GLY A 197 -4.83 0.61 -7.79
N ALA A 198 -4.85 -0.10 -8.92
CA ALA A 198 -3.63 -0.35 -9.72
C ALA A 198 -3.89 -0.37 -11.23
N GLY A 199 -4.91 0.33 -11.71
CA GLY A 199 -5.17 0.57 -13.14
C GLY A 199 -4.22 1.58 -13.81
N ALA A 200 -3.07 1.89 -13.22
CA ALA A 200 -2.07 2.80 -13.79
C ALA A 200 -1.09 2.09 -14.75
N GLY A 201 -1.29 0.81 -15.06
CA GLY A 201 -0.48 0.11 -16.05
C GLY A 201 -0.93 0.32 -17.51
N GLY A 202 -2.22 0.53 -17.76
CA GLY A 202 -2.76 0.58 -19.13
C GLY A 202 -2.82 2.00 -19.72
N ALA A 203 -3.28 2.98 -18.93
CA ALA A 203 -3.52 4.33 -19.44
C ALA A 203 -2.21 5.07 -19.76
N TRP A 204 -1.21 4.95 -18.88
CA TRP A 204 0.10 5.56 -19.10
C TRP A 204 0.84 4.94 -20.28
N VAL A 205 0.67 3.64 -20.53
CA VAL A 205 1.29 2.97 -21.69
C VAL A 205 0.78 3.55 -23.01
N VAL A 206 -0.51 3.87 -23.13
CA VAL A 206 -1.05 4.51 -24.34
C VAL A 206 -0.51 5.94 -24.50
N VAL A 207 -0.38 6.70 -23.41
CA VAL A 207 0.17 8.06 -23.43
C VAL A 207 1.66 8.04 -23.81
N TYR A 208 2.47 7.19 -23.17
CA TYR A 208 3.90 7.08 -23.47
C TYR A 208 4.17 6.56 -24.88
N ALA A 209 3.38 5.59 -25.36
CA ALA A 209 3.48 5.12 -26.74
C ALA A 209 3.12 6.22 -27.75
N GLY A 210 2.07 7.00 -27.48
CA GLY A 210 1.68 8.14 -28.32
C GLY A 210 2.76 9.23 -28.38
N VAL A 211 3.33 9.61 -27.24
CA VAL A 211 4.42 10.60 -27.19
C VAL A 211 5.67 10.09 -27.90
N ALA A 212 6.04 8.82 -27.71
CA ALA A 212 7.19 8.22 -28.40
C ALA A 212 7.03 8.22 -29.92
N ALA A 213 5.83 7.91 -30.43
CA ALA A 213 5.53 7.94 -31.86
C ALA A 213 5.62 9.37 -32.45
N LEU A 214 5.14 10.38 -31.71
CA LEU A 214 5.23 11.78 -32.14
C LEU A 214 6.68 12.27 -32.16
N VAL A 215 7.48 11.94 -31.15
CA VAL A 215 8.91 12.31 -31.09
C VAL A 215 9.69 11.64 -32.23
N ALA A 216 9.42 10.37 -32.53
CA ALA A 216 10.03 9.68 -33.67
C ALA A 216 9.66 10.32 -35.01
N GLY A 217 8.40 10.72 -35.19
CA GLY A 217 7.94 11.43 -36.39
C GLY A 217 8.65 12.78 -36.58
N VAL A 218 8.79 13.57 -35.52
CA VAL A 218 9.49 14.86 -35.57
C VAL A 218 10.98 14.68 -35.84
N ALA A 219 11.63 13.70 -35.22
CA ALA A 219 13.04 13.40 -35.46
C ALA A 219 13.30 12.98 -36.92
N ALA A 220 12.44 12.14 -37.50
CA ALA A 220 12.53 11.74 -38.90
C ALA A 220 12.32 12.93 -39.86
N ALA A 221 11.37 13.82 -39.56
CA ALA A 221 11.14 15.04 -40.34
C ALA A 221 12.35 16.00 -40.28
N VAL A 222 12.92 16.23 -39.10
CA VAL A 222 14.11 17.06 -38.91
C VAL A 222 15.32 16.47 -39.63
N ALA A 223 15.52 15.15 -39.56
CA ALA A 223 16.57 14.45 -40.29
C ALA A 223 16.39 14.58 -41.82
N CYS A 224 15.18 14.40 -42.33
CA CYS A 224 14.88 14.57 -43.76
C CYS A 224 15.14 16.02 -44.21
N CYS A 225 14.70 17.02 -43.44
CA CYS A 225 14.97 18.42 -43.71
C CYS A 225 16.47 18.75 -43.66
N ALA A 226 17.22 18.22 -42.71
CA ALA A 226 18.66 18.40 -42.59
C ALA A 226 19.42 17.74 -43.75
N CYS A 227 19.02 16.54 -44.18
CA CYS A 227 19.60 15.85 -45.34
C CYS A 227 19.33 16.63 -46.64
N ARG A 228 18.11 17.14 -46.84
CA ARG A 228 17.77 17.98 -48.01
C ARG A 228 18.54 19.29 -48.01
N ARG A 229 18.69 19.95 -46.85
CA ARG A 229 19.51 21.17 -46.71
C ARG A 229 20.99 20.91 -46.95
N ARG A 230 21.53 19.77 -46.49
CA ARG A 230 22.93 19.36 -46.72
C ARG A 230 23.21 19.06 -48.20
N ALA A 231 22.27 18.42 -48.91
CA ALA A 231 22.39 18.18 -50.35
C ALA A 231 22.40 19.49 -51.17
N VAL A 232 21.62 20.50 -50.75
CA VAL A 232 21.65 21.84 -51.37
C VAL A 232 22.96 22.58 -51.06
N ASN A 233 23.45 22.51 -49.81
CA ASN A 233 24.69 23.18 -49.39
C ASN A 233 25.98 22.53 -49.97
N GLN A 234 25.95 21.22 -50.28
CA GLN A 234 27.05 20.54 -50.98
C GLN A 234 27.21 21.03 -52.43
N ARG A 235 26.12 21.36 -53.14
CA ARG A 235 26.19 21.96 -54.49
C ARG A 235 26.90 23.32 -54.47
N THR A 236 26.74 24.10 -53.40
CA THR A 236 27.41 25.41 -53.25
C THR A 236 28.90 25.27 -52.94
N ARG A 237 29.33 24.22 -52.22
CA ARG A 237 30.75 23.96 -51.93
C ARG A 237 31.56 23.48 -53.14
N LEU A 238 30.97 22.68 -54.03
CA LEU A 238 31.64 22.29 -55.29
C LEU A 238 31.91 23.52 -56.17
N HIS A 239 31.00 24.49 -56.21
CA HIS A 239 31.18 25.74 -56.98
C HIS A 239 32.20 26.71 -56.34
N LEU A 240 32.36 26.68 -55.00
CA LEU A 240 33.34 27.50 -54.27
C LEU A 240 34.78 26.96 -54.37
N GLN A 241 34.96 25.68 -54.71
CA GLN A 241 36.29 25.11 -54.93
C GLN A 241 36.88 25.50 -56.31
N GLU A 242 36.02 25.83 -57.26
CA GLU A 242 36.44 26.32 -58.59
C GLU A 242 36.88 27.80 -58.56
N LEU A 243 36.31 28.61 -57.66
CA LEU A 243 36.69 30.02 -57.46
C LEU A 243 37.93 30.22 -56.57
N ALA A 244 38.42 29.18 -55.90
CA ALA A 244 39.69 29.22 -55.16
C ALA A 244 40.91 28.78 -56.00
N SER A 245 40.71 28.33 -57.25
CA SER A 245 41.80 27.90 -58.14
C SER A 245 42.27 28.97 -59.13
N SER A 246 41.67 30.17 -59.10
CA SER A 246 42.06 31.30 -59.97
C SER A 246 42.50 32.52 -59.15
N ASN A 247 43.57 32.38 -58.37
CA ASN A 247 44.53 33.46 -58.14
C ASN A 247 45.79 33.00 -57.37
N GLY A 248 46.93 33.02 -58.07
CA GLY A 248 48.32 33.16 -57.56
C GLY A 248 48.88 31.96 -56.77
N GLY A 249 49.97 31.28 -57.16
CA GLY A 249 51.14 31.75 -57.89
C GLY A 249 52.17 32.37 -56.93
N GLY A 250 53.16 31.58 -56.48
CA GLY A 250 54.43 32.11 -55.96
C GLY A 250 55.06 31.39 -54.76
N GLY A 251 56.07 30.55 -55.01
CA GLY A 251 57.38 30.68 -54.34
C GLY A 251 57.73 29.85 -53.09
N SER A 252 58.52 28.79 -53.31
CA SER A 252 59.82 28.48 -52.66
C SER A 252 59.94 28.02 -51.18
N GLY A 253 60.54 26.82 -51.03
CA GLY A 253 61.36 26.36 -49.89
C GLY A 253 60.58 25.70 -48.75
N GLY A 254 60.85 24.49 -48.23
CA GLY A 254 62.00 23.59 -48.29
C GLY A 254 62.15 22.94 -46.90
N GLY A 255 62.22 21.61 -46.81
CA GLY A 255 62.89 20.90 -45.71
C GLY A 255 62.06 20.35 -44.53
N ALA A 256 61.95 19.01 -44.51
CA ALA A 256 62.26 18.08 -43.40
C ALA A 256 61.60 18.18 -42.01
N GLY A 257 60.91 17.09 -41.64
CA GLY A 257 61.29 16.21 -40.51
C GLY A 257 60.83 16.55 -39.09
N GLY A 258 60.41 15.52 -38.35
CA GLY A 258 60.69 15.41 -36.91
C GLY A 258 59.51 15.48 -35.95
N GLU A 259 59.16 14.31 -35.41
CA GLU A 259 58.53 14.13 -34.11
C GLU A 259 59.39 14.73 -32.99
N ALA A 260 58.77 15.34 -31.96
CA ALA A 260 59.00 15.12 -30.53
C ALA A 260 58.49 16.28 -29.65
N GLY A 261 57.70 15.91 -28.62
CA GLY A 261 58.07 16.14 -27.21
C GLY A 261 58.08 17.56 -26.59
N ALA A 262 57.24 17.68 -25.55
CA ALA A 262 57.48 18.35 -24.26
C ALA A 262 57.23 19.88 -24.08
N THR A 263 56.19 20.15 -23.30
CA THR A 263 56.19 20.90 -22.03
C THR A 263 57.00 22.20 -21.91
N ARG A 264 56.31 23.35 -21.76
CA ARG A 264 56.69 24.45 -20.83
C ARG A 264 55.60 25.54 -20.71
N LEU A 265 55.16 25.79 -19.48
CA LEU A 265 54.71 27.10 -18.94
C LEU A 265 55.94 27.83 -18.33
N PRO A 266 55.87 29.07 -17.77
CA PRO A 266 54.86 30.15 -17.78
C PRO A 266 55.46 31.56 -18.10
N GLY A 267 54.63 32.63 -18.19
CA GLY A 267 55.11 34.02 -18.12
C GLY A 267 54.10 35.13 -18.48
N ASN A 268 53.57 35.80 -17.44
CA ASN A 268 52.88 37.12 -17.47
C ASN A 268 53.97 38.24 -17.40
N PRO A 269 53.76 39.57 -17.67
CA PRO A 269 52.69 40.42 -17.09
C PRO A 269 52.19 41.66 -17.91
N ALA A 270 51.19 42.34 -17.32
CA ALA A 270 50.90 43.80 -17.31
C ALA A 270 49.74 44.36 -18.18
N LEU A 271 48.84 45.06 -17.46
CA LEU A 271 47.69 45.90 -17.89
C LEU A 271 48.17 47.32 -18.33
N PRO A 272 47.30 48.16 -18.94
CA PRO A 272 46.50 49.10 -18.12
C PRO A 272 45.08 49.45 -18.64
N ALA A 273 44.23 49.87 -17.68
CA ALA A 273 43.19 50.92 -17.70
C ALA A 273 41.97 50.87 -18.65
N GLY A 274 40.76 51.00 -18.06
CA GLY A 274 39.46 51.25 -18.72
C GLY A 274 39.27 52.70 -19.21
N PRO A 275 38.03 53.18 -19.50
CA PRO A 275 36.95 53.23 -18.49
C PRO A 275 35.46 53.14 -18.99
N CYS A 276 34.54 53.20 -18.00
CA CYS A 276 33.11 53.64 -18.01
C CYS A 276 32.07 52.80 -18.79
N GLY A 277 31.08 52.14 -18.16
CA GLY A 277 30.03 52.67 -17.27
C GLY A 277 28.75 52.91 -18.12
N ALA A 278 27.55 52.40 -17.83
CA ALA A 278 26.89 52.19 -16.56
C ALA A 278 25.84 51.07 -16.61
N ALA A 279 25.77 50.29 -15.53
CA ALA A 279 24.57 49.59 -15.10
C ALA A 279 23.68 50.54 -14.28
N ARG A 280 22.37 50.33 -14.28
CA ARG A 280 21.53 50.72 -13.14
C ARG A 280 20.61 49.58 -12.75
N ALA A 281 20.75 49.19 -11.49
CA ALA A 281 19.94 48.21 -10.77
C ALA A 281 18.72 48.86 -10.11
N GLY A 282 17.72 48.04 -9.81
CA GLY A 282 16.64 48.31 -8.87
C GLY A 282 15.44 47.42 -9.21
N ARG A 283 14.73 46.76 -8.29
CA ARG A 283 14.79 46.69 -6.83
C ARG A 283 13.83 45.56 -6.43
N LEU A 284 14.19 44.79 -5.41
CA LEU A 284 13.28 43.94 -4.64
C LEU A 284 12.01 44.69 -4.22
N ARG A 285 10.84 44.05 -4.30
CA ARG A 285 9.73 44.26 -3.35
C ARG A 285 9.00 42.97 -3.05
N ARG A 286 8.93 42.70 -1.74
CA ARG A 286 8.04 41.79 -1.02
C ARG A 286 6.82 42.62 -0.55
N ALA A 287 5.74 41.92 -0.20
CA ALA A 287 4.51 42.35 0.49
C ALA A 287 3.38 42.93 -0.39
N ALA A 288 2.32 42.13 -0.56
CA ALA A 288 1.11 42.22 0.26
C ALA A 288 0.63 40.79 0.58
#